data_AF-A0A1M7K7T8-F1
#
_entry.id   AF-A0A1M7K7T8-F1
#
_cell.length_a   1.000
_cell.length_b   1.000
_cell.length_c   1.000
_cell.angle_alpha   90.00
_cell.angle_beta   90.00
_cell.angle_gamma   90.00
#
_symmetry.space_group_name_H-M   'P 1'
#
loop_
_entity.id
_entity.type
_entity.pdbx_description
1 polymer ?
#
loop_
_entity_poly.entity_id
_entity_poly.type
_entity_poly.pdbx_seq_one_letter_code
_entity_poly.pdbx_strand_id
1 'polypeptide(L)' 'LCRGLHNRKNALFAGNEVGAENWALLASLIANCKMCDVDPVSYLSDTLRALLDGHPRSRIDDLMPWNFSTASSRAA' A
#
# COMPACT_ATOMS: atom_id res chain seq x y z
N LEU A 1 -37.31 -7.51 -8.56
CA LEU A 1 -36.92 -7.65 -7.14
C LEU A 1 -35.41 -7.50 -7.03
N CYS A 2 -34.91 -6.27 -6.93
CA CYS A 2 -33.58 -5.94 -6.39
C CYS A 2 -33.71 -4.54 -5.78
N ARG A 3 -34.37 -4.50 -4.62
CA ARG A 3 -34.29 -3.35 -3.70
C ARG A 3 -32.86 -3.31 -3.16
N GLY A 4 -32.25 -2.13 -3.09
CA GLY A 4 -31.35 -1.83 -1.97
C GLY A 4 -29.85 -1.72 -2.21
N LEU A 5 -29.37 -1.11 -3.31
CA LEU A 5 -28.08 -0.40 -3.23
C LEU A 5 -28.29 1.05 -2.76
N HIS A 6 -28.94 1.19 -1.61
CA HIS A 6 -28.80 2.42 -0.84
C HIS A 6 -27.39 2.44 -0.23
N ASN A 7 -26.66 3.51 -0.53
CA ASN A 7 -25.68 4.11 0.37
C ASN A 7 -24.43 3.29 0.74
N ARG A 8 -23.45 3.21 -0.17
CA ARG A 8 -22.04 3.20 0.21
C ARG A 8 -21.27 4.09 -0.76
N LYS A 9 -20.68 5.18 -0.26
CA LYS A 9 -19.81 6.12 -1.00
C LYS A 9 -18.51 5.48 -1.54
N ASN A 10 -18.43 4.15 -1.62
CA ASN A 10 -17.25 3.35 -1.93
C ASN A 10 -17.45 2.44 -3.16
N ALA A 11 -18.25 2.87 -4.14
CA ALA A 11 -18.44 2.12 -5.39
C ALA A 11 -17.40 2.46 -6.47
N LEU A 12 -16.15 2.79 -6.09
CA LEU A 12 -15.13 3.24 -7.05
C LEU A 12 -14.57 2.14 -7.95
N PHE A 13 -14.90 0.86 -7.69
CA PHE A 13 -14.35 -0.28 -8.43
C PHE A 13 -15.41 -1.22 -9.00
N ALA A 14 -16.68 -0.78 -9.04
CA ALA A 14 -17.76 -1.53 -9.66
C ALA A 14 -17.58 -1.54 -11.20
N GLY A 15 -16.72 -2.43 -11.71
CA GLY A 15 -16.54 -2.66 -13.15
C GLY A 15 -15.14 -3.06 -13.60
N ASN A 16 -14.12 -3.07 -12.73
CA ASN A 16 -12.77 -3.50 -13.09
C ASN A 16 -12.13 -4.30 -11.92
N GLU A 17 -12.23 -5.62 -12.00
CA GLU A 17 -11.71 -6.56 -11.01
C GLU A 17 -10.21 -6.38 -10.78
N VAL A 18 -9.43 -6.20 -11.86
CA VAL A 18 -7.97 -5.95 -11.79
C VAL A 18 -7.66 -4.66 -11.04
N GLY A 19 -8.46 -3.61 -11.25
CA GLY A 19 -8.35 -2.37 -10.49
C GLY A 19 -8.62 -2.59 -9.00
N ALA A 20 -9.70 -3.29 -8.66
CA ALA A 20 -10.07 -3.59 -7.29
C ALA A 20 -8.98 -4.40 -6.56
N GLU A 21 -8.42 -5.42 -7.22
CA GLU A 21 -7.34 -6.25 -6.69
C GLU A 21 -6.07 -5.43 -6.44
N ASN A 22 -5.64 -4.62 -7.40
CA ASN A 22 -4.47 -3.76 -7.23
C ASN A 22 -4.65 -2.78 -6.07
N TRP A 23 -5.85 -2.20 -5.92
CA TRP A 23 -6.16 -1.33 -4.79
C TRP A 23 -6.19 -2.08 -3.46
N ALA A 24 -6.69 -3.32 -3.43
CA ALA A 24 -6.68 -4.15 -2.23
C ALA A 24 -5.25 -4.49 -1.79
N LEU A 25 -4.35 -4.77 -2.73
CA LEU A 25 -2.93 -4.99 -2.46
C LEU A 25 -2.26 -3.74 -1.87
N LEU A 26 -2.45 -2.58 -2.51
CA LEU A 26 -1.92 -1.30 -2.01
C LEU A 26 -2.48 -0.95 -0.64
N ALA A 27 -3.78 -1.11 -0.42
CA ALA A 27 -4.42 -0.84 0.87
C ALA A 27 -3.86 -1.76 1.97
N SER A 28 -3.58 -3.02 1.66
CA SER A 28 -2.97 -3.97 2.59
C SER A 28 -1.53 -3.56 2.96
N LEU A 29 -0.74 -3.11 1.99
CA LEU A 29 0.61 -2.59 2.24
C LEU A 29 0.61 -1.34 3.12
N ILE A 30 -0.30 -0.39 2.86
CA ILE A 30 -0.44 0.82 3.67
C ILE A 30 -0.87 0.47 5.10
N ALA A 31 -1.81 -0.48 5.25
CA ALA A 31 -2.22 -0.96 6.57
C ALA A 31 -1.05 -1.60 7.33
N ASN A 32 -0.20 -2.38 6.65
CA ASN A 32 0.99 -2.96 7.25
C ASN A 32 2.00 -1.88 7.69
N CYS A 33 2.23 -0.84 6.87
CA CYS A 33 3.10 0.29 7.24
C CYS A 33 2.60 0.97 8.52
N LYS A 34 1.28 1.17 8.65
CA LYS A 34 0.67 1.72 9.86
C LYS A 34 0.86 0.82 11.09
N MET A 35 0.82 -0.51 10.92
CA MET A 35 1.08 -1.45 12.01
C MET A 35 2.55 -1.43 12.46
N CYS A 36 3.47 -1.14 11.54
CA CYS A 36 4.90 -1.00 11.81
C CYS A 36 5.33 0.42 12.25
N ASP A 37 4.40 1.36 12.41
CA ASP A 37 4.67 2.79 12.69
C ASP A 37 5.58 3.48 11.65
N VAL A 38 5.51 3.04 10.39
CA VAL A 38 6.27 3.57 9.26
C VAL A 38 5.38 4.47 8.41
N ASP A 39 5.92 5.61 7.95
CA ASP A 39 5.19 6.47 7.01
C ASP A 39 5.00 5.75 5.66
N PRO A 40 3.74 5.51 5.23
CA PRO A 40 3.48 4.73 4.03
C PRO A 40 3.94 5.42 2.75
N VAL A 41 4.02 6.76 2.71
CA VAL A 41 4.41 7.51 1.52
C VAL A 41 5.93 7.43 1.32
N SER A 42 6.71 7.62 2.40
CA SER A 42 8.16 7.46 2.39
C SER A 42 8.54 6.03 2.02
N TYR A 43 7.92 5.04 2.66
CA TYR A 43 8.15 3.63 2.37
C TYR A 43 7.93 3.30 0.88
N LEU A 44 6.81 3.74 0.31
CA LEU A 44 6.49 3.45 -1.09
C LEU A 44 7.48 4.13 -2.04
N SER A 45 7.84 5.39 -1.76
CA SER A 45 8.79 6.17 -2.56
C SER A 45 10.16 5.52 -2.60
N ASP A 46 10.67 5.11 -1.44
CA ASP A 46 11.98 4.48 -1.33
C ASP A 46 11.99 3.06 -1.88
N THR A 47 10.90 2.29 -1.69
CA THR A 47 10.74 0.96 -2.29
C THR A 47 10.75 1.03 -3.81
N LEU A 48 10.01 1.99 -4.39
CA LEU A 48 10.01 2.23 -5.83
C LEU A 48 11.38 2.69 -6.33
N ARG A 49 12.07 3.54 -5.56
CA ARG A 49 13.43 3.98 -5.89
C ARG A 49 14.42 2.81 -5.89
N ALA A 50 14.40 1.97 -4.85
CA ALA A 50 15.24 0.77 -4.80
C ALA A 50 14.94 -0.18 -5.97
N LEU A 51 13.68 -0.34 -6.36
CA LEU A 51 13.31 -1.15 -7.52
C LEU A 51 13.88 -0.58 -8.83
N LEU A 52 13.83 0.76 -9.00
CA LEU A 52 14.44 1.44 -10.15
C LEU A 52 15.96 1.35 -10.15
N ASP A 53 16.59 1.38 -8.97
CA ASP A 53 18.04 1.23 -8.79
C ASP A 53 18.54 -0.21 -9.02
N GLY A 54 17.63 -1.14 -9.38
CA GLY A 54 17.98 -2.50 -9.76
C GLY A 54 18.02 -3.47 -8.58
N HIS A 55 17.26 -3.22 -7.51
CA HIS A 55 17.22 -4.09 -6.35
C HIS A 55 16.83 -5.53 -6.74
N PRO A 56 17.65 -6.54 -6.40
CA PRO A 56 17.40 -7.90 -6.83
C PRO A 56 16.17 -8.48 -6.13
N ARG A 57 15.31 -9.16 -6.90
CA ARG A 57 14.08 -9.79 -6.39
C ARG A 57 14.33 -10.78 -5.24
N SER A 58 15.53 -11.34 -5.16
CA SER A 58 15.96 -12.24 -4.08
C SER A 58 16.12 -11.56 -2.73
N ARG A 59 16.14 -10.22 -2.68
CA ARG A 59 16.26 -9.42 -1.45
C ARG A 59 15.01 -8.61 -1.17
N ILE A 60 13.84 -9.11 -1.56
CA ILE A 60 12.56 -8.43 -1.31
C ILE A 60 12.30 -8.24 0.18
N ASP A 61 12.84 -9.13 1.02
CA ASP A 61 12.74 -9.03 2.48
C ASP A 61 13.36 -7.73 3.01
N ASP A 62 14.43 -7.22 2.38
CA ASP A 62 15.07 -5.96 2.75
C ASP A 62 14.15 -4.74 2.50
N LEU A 63 13.20 -4.88 1.57
CA LEU A 63 12.23 -3.84 1.24
C LEU A 63 10.97 -3.90 2.11
N MET A 64 10.91 -4.80 3.09
CA MET A 64 9.73 -4.91 3.94
C MET A 64 9.68 -3.80 5.00
N PRO A 65 8.48 -3.35 5.41
CA PRO A 65 8.34 -2.15 6.22
C PRO A 65 8.97 -2.28 7.61
N TRP A 66 9.14 -3.50 8.13
CA TRP A 66 9.86 -3.73 9.40
C TRP A 66 11.38 -3.53 9.31
N ASN A 67 11.97 -3.59 8.11
CA ASN A 67 13.38 -3.31 7.87
C ASN A 67 13.61 -1.82 7.52
N PHE A 68 12.53 -1.04 7.40
CA PHE A 68 12.56 0.36 7.03
C PHE A 68 12.90 1.23 8.27
N SER A 69 14.17 1.54 8.46
CA SER A 69 14.68 2.31 9.63
C SER A 69 14.54 3.84 9.49
N THR A 70 13.74 4.33 8.54
CA THR A 70 13.41 5.77 8.49
C THR A 70 12.35 6.02 9.54
N ALA A 71 12.82 6.40 10.72
CA ALA A 71 11.98 6.84 11.83
C ALA A 71 10.92 7.81 11.29
N SER A 72 9.65 7.47 11.52
CA SER A 72 8.51 8.35 11.30
C SER A 72 8.83 9.71 11.93
N SER A 73 9.25 10.67 11.11
CA SER A 73 9.29 12.07 11.52
C SER A 73 7.84 12.47 11.65
N ARG A 74 7.30 12.28 12.86
CA ARG A 74 5.98 12.75 13.31
C ARG A 74 5.60 14.00 12.55
N ALA A 75 4.65 13.87 11.63
CA ALA A 75 3.99 15.02 11.03
C ALA A 75 3.25 15.73 12.17
N ALA A 76 3.69 16.95 12.44
CA ALA A 76 3.07 17.90 13.37
C ALA A 76 1.71 18.36 12.86
#